data_AF-A0A4Q6BPE1-F1
#
_entry.id   AF-A0A4Q6BPE1-F1
#
_cell.length_a   1.000
_cell.length_b   1.000
_cell.length_c   1.000
_cell.angle_alpha   90.00
_cell.angle_beta   90.00
_cell.angle_gamma   90.00
#
_symmetry.space_group_name_H-M   'P 1'
#
loop_
_entity.id
_entity.type
_entity.pdbx_description
1 polymer ?
#
loop_
_entity_poly.entity_id
_entity_poly.type
_entity_poly.pdbx_seq_one_letter_code
_entity_poly.pdbx_strand_id
1 'polypeptide(L)'
;KLDTSELAVAMLVVYFISQQLAPADAMTFIVSGLFGLITFILVDGVSGLLLNGEEEAKEKLQADIHRASAGMFIYLEVLDASFSFDGVVGAFAITNNLFIIAIGLGIGAMFVRSLTILLVEKGTLTQFRFLEHGAFWAIAALATIMFVNTFYHVSEVITGLIGAAFIALSLWASVRYNKKHGVAKTELPPDMATLTEQ
;
A
#
# COMPACT_ATOMS: atom_id res chain seq x y z
N LYS A 1 -1.42 -1.51 -27.56
CA LYS A 1 -2.06 -0.45 -28.40
C LYS A 1 -2.83 0.58 -27.57
N LEU A 2 -3.14 0.29 -26.30
CA LEU A 2 -3.71 1.26 -25.34
C LEU A 2 -2.61 2.01 -24.54
N ASP A 3 -1.36 1.54 -24.63
CA ASP A 3 -0.21 2.02 -23.86
C ASP A 3 0.22 3.44 -24.25
N THR A 4 0.10 3.81 -25.53
CA THR A 4 0.49 5.15 -26.01
C THR A 4 -0.51 6.23 -25.59
N SER A 5 -1.81 5.90 -25.51
CA SER A 5 -2.84 6.85 -25.08
C SER A 5 -2.70 7.22 -23.60
N GLU A 6 -2.37 6.25 -22.74
CA GLU A 6 -2.18 6.49 -21.31
C GLU A 6 -0.97 7.38 -21.04
N LEU A 7 0.13 7.13 -21.74
CA LEU A 7 1.35 7.92 -21.65
C LEU A 7 1.14 9.37 -22.12
N ALA A 8 0.36 9.56 -23.20
CA ALA A 8 0.00 10.88 -23.70
C ALA A 8 -0.87 11.66 -22.69
N VAL A 9 -1.85 10.99 -22.06
CA VAL A 9 -2.68 11.59 -21.02
C VAL A 9 -1.83 11.94 -19.79
N ALA A 10 -0.93 11.06 -19.36
CA ALA A 10 -0.03 11.32 -18.24
C ALA A 10 0.86 12.55 -18.49
N MET A 11 1.44 12.67 -19.68
CA MET A 11 2.23 13.86 -20.05
C MET A 11 1.40 15.14 -20.07
N LEU A 12 0.16 15.08 -20.56
CA LEU A 12 -0.76 16.23 -20.54
C LEU A 12 -1.10 16.66 -19.10
N VAL A 13 -1.34 15.70 -18.20
CA VAL A 13 -1.62 15.98 -16.80
C VAL A 13 -0.41 16.60 -16.10
N VAL A 14 0.80 16.06 -16.32
CA VAL A 14 2.04 16.63 -15.77
C VAL A 14 2.26 18.06 -16.27
N TYR A 15 2.04 18.31 -17.55
CA TYR A 15 2.14 19.64 -18.14
C TYR A 15 1.07 20.62 -17.61
N PHE A 16 -0.16 20.14 -17.42
CA PHE A 16 -1.23 20.96 -16.86
C PHE A 16 -0.95 21.37 -15.41
N ILE A 17 -0.49 20.42 -14.58
CA ILE A 17 -0.14 20.69 -13.19
C ILE A 17 1.08 21.62 -13.10
N SER A 18 2.08 21.47 -13.97
CA SER A 18 3.27 22.33 -13.93
C SER A 18 2.96 23.80 -14.20
N GLN A 19 1.92 24.11 -14.99
CA GLN A 19 1.46 25.49 -15.20
C GLN A 19 0.81 26.13 -13.97
N GLN A 20 0.34 25.32 -13.02
CA GLN A 20 -0.29 25.79 -11.79
C GLN A 20 0.74 26.01 -10.65
N LEU A 21 2.01 25.66 -10.87
CA LEU A 21 3.10 25.80 -9.90
C LEU A 21 3.91 27.09 -10.14
N ALA A 22 4.63 27.54 -9.11
CA ALA A 22 5.56 28.65 -9.25
C ALA A 22 6.67 28.32 -10.27
N PRO A 23 7.20 29.31 -11.02
CA PRO A 23 8.20 29.05 -12.06
C PRO A 23 9.46 28.31 -11.59
N ALA A 24 9.82 28.48 -10.30
CA ALA A 24 10.96 27.81 -9.69
C ALA A 24 10.71 26.30 -9.45
N ASP A 25 9.48 25.90 -9.13
CA ASP A 25 9.12 24.53 -8.80
C ASP A 25 8.64 23.73 -10.02
N ALA A 26 8.15 24.43 -11.06
CA ALA A 26 7.63 23.83 -12.28
C ALA A 26 8.69 22.97 -13.00
N MET A 27 9.95 23.42 -13.06
CA MET A 27 11.01 22.65 -13.73
C MET A 27 11.36 21.39 -12.94
N THR A 28 11.46 21.50 -11.62
CA THR A 28 11.68 20.34 -10.73
C THR A 28 10.56 19.32 -10.90
N PHE A 29 9.30 19.77 -10.91
CA PHE A 29 8.13 18.91 -11.09
C PHE A 29 8.15 18.18 -12.45
N ILE A 30 8.46 18.86 -13.54
CA ILE A 30 8.55 18.26 -14.88
C ILE A 30 9.67 17.23 -14.95
N VAL A 31 10.86 17.53 -14.41
CA VAL A 31 11.99 16.58 -14.40
C VAL A 31 11.65 15.35 -13.56
N SER A 32 11.06 15.51 -12.38
CA SER A 32 10.60 14.38 -11.55
C SER A 32 9.54 13.54 -12.27
N GLY A 33 8.56 14.19 -12.92
CA GLY A 33 7.53 13.51 -13.73
C GLY A 33 8.12 12.73 -14.90
N LEU A 34 9.15 13.27 -15.56
CA LEU A 34 9.86 12.60 -16.65
C LEU A 34 10.58 11.34 -16.16
N PHE A 35 11.33 11.42 -15.06
CA PHE A 35 11.99 10.25 -14.47
C PHE A 35 11.01 9.19 -13.98
N GLY A 36 9.85 9.59 -13.47
CA GLY A 36 8.76 8.67 -13.14
C GLY A 36 8.24 7.92 -14.37
N LEU A 37 8.03 8.64 -15.47
CA LEU A 37 7.57 8.05 -16.74
C LEU A 37 8.63 7.15 -17.39
N ILE A 38 9.92 7.50 -17.32
CA ILE A 38 11.02 6.62 -17.73
C ILE A 38 11.01 5.33 -16.91
N THR A 39 10.85 5.44 -15.58
CA THR A 39 10.81 4.29 -14.67
C THR A 39 9.62 3.38 -15.00
N PHE A 40 8.44 3.97 -15.26
CA PHE A 40 7.26 3.22 -15.69
C PHE A 40 7.53 2.42 -16.97
N ILE A 41 8.11 3.05 -18.01
CA ILE A 41 8.45 2.37 -19.27
C ILE A 41 9.47 1.24 -19.03
N LEU A 42 10.47 1.45 -18.17
CA LEU A 42 11.46 0.43 -17.87
C LEU A 42 10.84 -0.78 -17.15
N VAL A 43 9.98 -0.54 -16.16
CA VAL A 43 9.29 -1.60 -15.42
C VAL A 43 8.36 -2.39 -16.34
N ASP A 44 7.57 -1.68 -17.17
CA ASP A 44 6.68 -2.30 -18.15
C ASP A 44 7.47 -3.13 -19.18
N GLY A 45 8.59 -2.60 -19.67
CA GLY A 45 9.49 -3.30 -20.58
C GLY A 45 10.11 -4.56 -19.97
N VAL A 46 10.58 -4.50 -18.72
CA VAL A 46 11.10 -5.67 -17.99
C VAL A 46 9.98 -6.70 -17.77
N SER A 47 8.79 -6.25 -17.38
CA SER A 47 7.63 -7.11 -17.20
C SER A 47 7.26 -7.82 -18.51
N GLY A 48 7.22 -7.12 -19.64
CA GLY A 48 6.97 -7.71 -20.95
C GLY A 48 8.01 -8.76 -21.35
N LEU A 49 9.30 -8.52 -21.07
CA LEU A 49 10.36 -9.50 -21.35
C LEU A 49 10.25 -10.76 -20.49
N LEU A 50 9.89 -10.61 -19.21
CA LEU A 50 9.70 -11.73 -18.29
C LEU A 50 8.44 -12.53 -18.63
N LEU A 51 7.31 -11.85 -18.88
CA LEU A 51 6.01 -12.47 -19.21
C LEU A 51 6.04 -13.20 -20.57
N ASN A 52 6.72 -12.66 -21.57
CA ASN A 52 6.87 -13.33 -22.87
C ASN A 52 7.75 -14.59 -22.77
N GLY A 53 8.75 -14.59 -21.89
CA GLY A 53 9.50 -15.81 -21.54
C GLY A 53 8.68 -16.81 -20.71
N GLU A 54 7.65 -16.34 -20.01
CA GLU A 54 6.72 -17.16 -19.26
C GLU A 54 5.62 -17.80 -20.13
N GLU A 55 5.27 -17.28 -21.30
CA GLU A 55 4.33 -17.95 -22.21
C GLU A 55 4.94 -19.22 -22.83
N GLU A 56 6.24 -19.19 -23.19
CA GLU A 56 6.98 -20.41 -23.58
C GLU A 56 7.25 -21.34 -22.39
N ALA A 57 7.29 -20.81 -21.15
CA ALA A 57 7.47 -21.59 -19.93
C ALA A 57 6.15 -22.05 -19.28
N LYS A 58 5.00 -21.53 -19.69
CA LYS A 58 3.66 -21.85 -19.14
C LYS A 58 3.28 -23.30 -19.41
N GLU A 59 3.75 -23.87 -20.52
CA GLU A 59 3.64 -25.30 -20.81
C GLU A 59 4.46 -26.17 -19.83
N LYS A 60 5.43 -25.57 -19.12
CA LYS A 60 6.24 -26.20 -18.05
C LYS A 60 5.88 -25.73 -16.63
N LEU A 61 4.97 -24.77 -16.48
CA LEU A 61 4.72 -24.04 -15.23
C LEU A 61 3.87 -24.79 -14.19
N GLN A 62 3.36 -25.98 -14.51
CA GLN A 62 2.84 -26.87 -13.46
C GLN A 62 3.93 -27.36 -12.48
N ALA A 63 5.23 -27.14 -12.77
CA ALA A 63 6.33 -27.71 -12.00
C ALA A 63 7.02 -26.78 -10.97
N ASP A 64 6.86 -25.45 -11.00
CA ASP A 64 7.77 -24.56 -10.24
C ASP A 64 7.06 -23.78 -9.11
N ILE A 65 6.58 -24.51 -8.09
CA ILE A 65 6.16 -23.95 -6.78
C ILE A 65 7.22 -22.99 -6.21
N HIS A 66 8.50 -23.26 -6.47
CA HIS A 66 9.62 -22.43 -6.05
C HIS A 66 9.60 -21.01 -6.66
N ARG A 67 9.24 -20.86 -7.94
CA ARG A 67 9.17 -19.52 -8.59
C ARG A 67 8.01 -18.68 -8.04
N ALA A 68 6.86 -19.32 -7.81
CA ALA A 68 5.71 -18.66 -7.17
C ALA A 68 6.07 -18.18 -5.75
N SER A 69 6.80 -18.99 -4.97
CA SER A 69 7.26 -18.60 -3.63
C SER A 69 8.31 -17.47 -3.66
N ALA A 70 9.21 -17.47 -4.64
CA ALA A 70 10.22 -16.42 -4.79
C ALA A 70 9.61 -15.07 -5.21
N GLY A 71 8.62 -15.08 -6.12
CA GLY A 71 7.89 -13.88 -6.51
C GLY A 71 7.10 -13.27 -5.34
N MET A 72 6.42 -14.10 -4.55
CA MET A 72 5.74 -13.67 -3.32
C MET A 72 6.71 -13.10 -2.28
N PHE A 73 7.90 -13.71 -2.12
CA PHE A 73 8.92 -13.18 -1.21
C PHE A 73 9.40 -11.80 -1.63
N ILE A 74 9.74 -11.61 -2.91
CA ILE A 74 10.15 -10.29 -3.44
C ILE A 74 9.02 -9.28 -3.29
N TYR A 75 7.77 -9.65 -3.58
CA TYR A 75 6.62 -8.77 -3.41
C TYR A 75 6.46 -8.27 -1.97
N LEU A 76 6.53 -9.18 -0.99
CA LEU A 76 6.42 -8.83 0.43
C LEU A 76 7.60 -7.97 0.93
N GLU A 77 8.82 -8.29 0.50
CA GLU A 77 10.01 -7.50 0.83
C GLU A 77 9.96 -6.09 0.22
N VAL A 78 9.43 -5.94 -1.01
CA VAL A 78 9.25 -4.63 -1.64
C VAL A 78 8.18 -3.82 -0.92
N LEU A 79 7.09 -4.44 -0.46
CA LEU A 79 6.10 -3.76 0.38
C LEU A 79 6.70 -3.28 1.70
N ASP A 80 7.45 -4.14 2.40
CA ASP A 80 8.12 -3.78 3.67
C ASP A 80 9.18 -2.69 3.44
N ALA A 81 9.96 -2.79 2.36
CA ALA A 81 10.95 -1.79 1.96
C ALA A 81 10.28 -0.43 1.66
N SER A 82 9.15 -0.41 0.95
CA SER A 82 8.42 0.81 0.63
C SER A 82 7.88 1.49 1.89
N PHE A 83 7.31 0.72 2.82
CA PHE A 83 6.85 1.24 4.11
C PHE A 83 8.00 1.73 5.00
N SER A 84 9.16 1.06 4.94
CA SER A 84 10.36 1.50 5.66
C SER A 84 10.96 2.78 5.08
N PHE A 85 10.91 2.96 3.76
CA PHE A 85 11.46 4.13 3.06
C PHE A 85 10.66 5.39 3.39
N ASP A 86 9.33 5.32 3.31
CA ASP A 86 8.44 6.41 3.73
C ASP A 86 8.62 6.73 5.23
N GLY A 87 8.84 5.69 6.05
CA GLY A 87 9.14 5.84 7.48
C GLY A 87 10.42 6.62 7.77
N VAL A 88 11.49 6.47 6.96
CA VAL A 88 12.73 7.24 7.10
C VAL A 88 12.51 8.71 6.75
N VAL A 89 11.82 8.99 5.64
CA VAL A 89 11.50 10.36 5.22
C VAL A 89 10.67 11.05 6.31
N GLY A 90 9.63 10.38 6.82
CA GLY A 90 8.81 10.85 7.94
C GLY A 90 9.59 11.08 9.24
N ALA A 91 10.56 10.23 9.55
CA ALA A 91 11.38 10.37 10.75
C ALA A 91 12.33 11.59 10.67
N PHE A 92 12.82 11.92 9.47
CA PHE A 92 13.65 13.10 9.24
C PHE A 92 12.90 14.42 9.48
N ALA A 93 11.58 14.45 9.30
CA ALA A 93 10.79 15.63 9.66
C ALA A 93 10.74 15.91 11.17
N ILE A 94 11.03 14.91 12.01
CA ILE A 94 11.03 15.05 13.48
C ILE A 94 12.45 15.25 14.02
N THR A 95 13.44 14.52 13.50
CA THR A 95 14.81 14.56 14.00
C THR A 95 15.83 14.29 12.92
N ASN A 96 17.01 14.92 13.02
CA ASN A 96 18.14 14.68 12.11
C ASN A 96 19.15 13.68 12.69
N ASN A 97 18.88 13.11 13.87
CA ASN A 97 19.79 12.15 14.50
C ASN A 97 19.54 10.74 13.93
N LEU A 98 20.47 10.30 13.07
CA LEU A 98 20.40 9.00 12.41
C LEU A 98 20.25 7.82 13.38
N PHE A 99 20.86 7.87 14.57
CA PHE A 99 20.76 6.79 15.56
C PHE A 99 19.34 6.66 16.13
N ILE A 100 18.66 7.79 16.37
CA ILE A 100 17.29 7.80 16.88
C ILE A 100 16.34 7.25 15.82
N ILE A 101 16.51 7.67 14.56
CA ILE A 101 15.73 7.17 13.42
C ILE A 101 15.91 5.65 13.28
N ALA A 102 17.16 5.18 13.25
CA ALA A 102 17.47 3.76 13.08
C ALA A 102 16.87 2.88 14.19
N ILE A 103 16.96 3.31 15.45
CA ILE A 103 16.36 2.57 16.58
C ILE A 103 14.84 2.58 16.48
N GLY A 104 14.23 3.74 16.23
CA GLY A 104 12.77 3.88 16.13
C GLY A 104 12.18 3.04 15.01
N LEU A 105 12.77 3.11 13.82
CA LEU A 105 12.34 2.32 12.67
C LEU A 105 12.65 0.83 12.84
N GLY A 106 13.79 0.47 13.45
CA GLY A 106 14.10 -0.93 13.73
C GLY A 106 13.07 -1.60 14.65
N ILE A 107 12.66 -0.89 15.71
CA ILE A 107 11.58 -1.36 16.61
C ILE A 107 10.23 -1.38 15.86
N GLY A 108 9.93 -0.32 15.10
CA GLY A 108 8.70 -0.20 14.33
C GLY A 108 8.52 -1.31 13.31
N ALA A 109 9.56 -1.60 12.51
CA ALA A 109 9.56 -2.65 11.51
C ALA A 109 9.34 -4.03 12.14
N MET A 110 10.02 -4.33 13.26
CA MET A 110 9.80 -5.59 13.99
C MET A 110 8.38 -5.71 14.54
N PHE A 111 7.78 -4.60 15.02
CA PHE A 111 6.40 -4.58 15.52
C PHE A 111 5.39 -4.79 14.38
N VAL A 112 5.51 -4.05 13.28
CA VAL A 112 4.62 -4.18 12.11
C VAL A 112 4.72 -5.59 11.52
N ARG A 113 5.93 -6.12 11.36
CA ARG A 113 6.16 -7.49 10.92
C ARG A 113 5.50 -8.51 11.84
N SER A 114 5.68 -8.37 13.16
CA SER A 114 5.04 -9.28 14.12
C SER A 114 3.51 -9.19 14.09
N LEU A 115 2.96 -7.98 13.88
CA LEU A 115 1.53 -7.76 13.75
C LEU A 115 0.96 -8.42 12.49
N THR A 116 1.61 -8.26 11.34
CA THR A 116 1.16 -8.91 10.09
C THR A 116 1.15 -10.43 10.22
N ILE A 117 2.21 -11.04 10.77
CA ILE A 117 2.27 -12.49 11.02
C ILE A 117 1.13 -12.92 11.95
N LEU A 118 0.92 -12.21 13.08
CA LEU A 118 -0.16 -12.52 14.02
C LEU A 118 -1.55 -12.43 13.40
N LEU A 119 -1.79 -11.41 12.56
CA LEU A 119 -3.09 -11.21 11.90
C LEU A 119 -3.37 -12.27 10.84
N VAL A 120 -2.34 -12.70 10.11
CA VAL A 120 -2.40 -13.78 9.12
C VAL A 120 -2.63 -15.13 9.80
N GLU A 121 -1.85 -15.48 10.82
CA GLU A 121 -1.97 -16.77 11.52
C GLU A 121 -3.34 -16.94 12.20
N LYS A 122 -3.86 -15.88 12.82
CA LYS A 122 -5.15 -15.95 13.52
C LYS A 122 -6.36 -15.82 12.61
N GLY A 123 -6.18 -15.55 11.31
CA GLY A 123 -7.28 -15.28 10.37
C GLY A 123 -8.20 -14.15 10.84
N THR A 124 -7.68 -13.20 11.63
CA THR A 124 -8.50 -12.20 12.35
C THR A 124 -8.88 -10.99 11.50
N LEU A 125 -8.57 -10.98 10.21
CA LEU A 125 -8.90 -9.86 9.33
C LEU A 125 -10.43 -9.71 9.15
N THR A 126 -11.17 -10.82 9.09
CA THR A 126 -12.63 -10.83 8.85
C THR A 126 -13.47 -10.44 10.06
N GLN A 127 -12.88 -10.46 11.26
CA GLN A 127 -13.58 -10.08 12.49
C GLN A 127 -13.55 -8.56 12.75
N PHE A 128 -12.77 -7.78 11.99
CA PHE A 128 -12.74 -6.31 12.12
C PHE A 128 -13.57 -5.59 11.03
N ARG A 129 -14.90 -5.59 11.18
CA ARG A 129 -15.85 -5.07 10.17
C ARG A 129 -15.61 -3.61 9.75
N PHE A 130 -15.17 -2.74 10.65
CA PHE A 130 -14.98 -1.31 10.34
C PHE A 130 -13.57 -0.96 9.87
N LEU A 131 -12.62 -1.90 9.96
CA LEU A 131 -11.21 -1.64 9.67
C LEU A 131 -10.97 -1.39 8.18
N GLU A 132 -11.63 -2.15 7.30
CA GLU A 132 -11.51 -1.99 5.85
C GLU A 132 -11.96 -0.59 5.40
N HIS A 133 -13.10 -0.13 5.90
CA HIS A 133 -13.62 1.19 5.57
C HIS A 133 -12.74 2.30 6.15
N GLY A 134 -12.26 2.13 7.39
CA GLY A 134 -11.32 3.05 8.01
C GLY A 134 -10.01 3.19 7.23
N ALA A 135 -9.49 2.08 6.70
CA ALA A 135 -8.29 2.07 5.86
C ALA A 135 -8.52 2.83 4.55
N PHE A 136 -9.65 2.63 3.87
CA PHE A 136 -9.97 3.39 2.65
C PHE A 136 -10.11 4.90 2.90
N TRP A 137 -10.77 5.29 3.98
CA TRP A 137 -10.87 6.72 4.36
C TRP A 137 -9.51 7.30 4.72
N ALA A 138 -8.64 6.54 5.39
CA ALA A 138 -7.28 6.97 5.69
C ALA A 138 -6.47 7.20 4.41
N ILE A 139 -6.51 6.29 3.43
CA ILE A 139 -5.80 6.42 2.15
C ILE A 139 -6.31 7.65 1.38
N ALA A 140 -7.63 7.85 1.30
CA ALA A 140 -8.20 9.01 0.61
C ALA A 140 -7.80 10.34 1.28
N ALA A 141 -7.81 10.39 2.62
CA ALA A 141 -7.37 11.55 3.38
C ALA A 141 -5.87 11.84 3.16
N LEU A 142 -5.02 10.81 3.23
CA LEU A 142 -3.58 10.93 3.01
C LEU A 142 -3.28 11.40 1.58
N ALA A 143 -3.91 10.81 0.56
CA ALA A 143 -3.75 11.24 -0.83
C ALA A 143 -4.13 12.72 -1.02
N THR A 144 -5.23 13.15 -0.39
CA THR A 144 -5.67 14.55 -0.43
C THR A 144 -4.65 15.48 0.24
N ILE A 145 -4.16 15.11 1.43
CA ILE A 145 -3.18 15.93 2.16
C ILE A 145 -1.85 15.98 1.41
N MET A 146 -1.38 14.85 0.86
CA MET A 146 -0.17 14.81 0.04
C MET A 146 -0.29 15.69 -1.21
N PHE A 147 -1.46 15.71 -1.87
CA PHE A 147 -1.71 16.61 -3.00
C PHE A 147 -1.71 18.09 -2.58
N VAL A 148 -2.36 18.41 -1.46
CA VAL A 148 -2.34 19.78 -0.90
C VAL A 148 -0.91 20.18 -0.50
N ASN A 149 -0.08 19.24 -0.07
CA ASN A 149 1.31 19.48 0.30
C ASN A 149 2.15 20.06 -0.85
N THR A 150 1.77 19.80 -2.11
CA THR A 150 2.41 20.39 -3.30
C THR A 150 2.21 21.91 -3.39
N PHE A 151 1.12 22.44 -2.82
CA PHE A 151 0.81 23.87 -2.84
C PHE A 151 1.13 24.58 -1.53
N TYR A 152 0.96 23.88 -0.40
CA TYR A 152 1.17 24.42 0.95
C TYR A 152 2.01 23.45 1.76
N HIS A 153 3.04 23.91 2.45
CA HIS A 153 3.84 23.03 3.30
C HIS A 153 2.99 22.54 4.48
N VAL A 154 2.62 21.26 4.48
CA VAL A 154 1.91 20.59 5.57
C VAL A 154 2.92 19.77 6.37
N SER A 155 2.93 19.94 7.69
CA SER A 155 3.80 19.14 8.56
C SER A 155 3.43 17.66 8.46
N GLU A 156 4.43 16.83 8.18
CA GLU A 156 4.29 15.37 8.07
C GLU A 156 3.72 14.74 9.35
N VAL A 157 3.98 15.34 10.51
CA VAL A 157 3.41 14.90 11.79
C VAL A 157 1.88 15.01 11.78
N ILE A 158 1.34 16.10 11.22
CA ILE A 158 -0.11 16.32 11.13
C ILE A 158 -0.72 15.33 10.12
N THR A 159 -0.08 15.18 8.96
CA THR A 159 -0.49 14.22 7.93
C THR A 159 -0.56 12.79 8.48
N GLY A 160 0.50 12.36 9.17
CA GLY A 160 0.58 11.04 9.80
C GLY A 160 -0.43 10.84 10.93
N LEU A 161 -0.64 11.86 11.79
CA LEU A 161 -1.63 11.80 12.87
C LEU A 161 -3.07 11.65 12.34
N ILE A 162 -3.41 12.32 11.24
CA ILE A 162 -4.74 12.20 10.63
C ILE A 162 -4.97 10.77 10.12
N GLY A 163 -4.02 10.21 9.39
CA GLY A 163 -4.09 8.81 8.93
C GLY A 163 -4.20 7.83 10.11
N ALA A 164 -3.33 7.99 11.11
CA ALA A 164 -3.34 7.18 12.33
C ALA A 164 -4.68 7.30 13.10
N ALA A 165 -5.28 8.48 13.15
CA ALA A 165 -6.57 8.69 13.80
C ALA A 165 -7.70 7.94 13.08
N PHE A 166 -7.77 7.97 11.76
CA PHE A 166 -8.76 7.20 10.99
C PHE A 166 -8.63 5.69 11.25
N ILE A 167 -7.41 5.17 11.21
CA ILE A 167 -7.14 3.74 11.47
C ILE A 167 -7.48 3.40 12.93
N ALA A 168 -7.03 4.17 13.91
CA ALA A 168 -7.27 3.93 15.33
C ALA A 168 -8.76 4.00 15.70
N LEU A 169 -9.50 4.98 15.16
CA LEU A 169 -10.94 5.10 15.36
C LEU A 169 -11.69 3.92 14.77
N SER A 170 -11.29 3.45 13.58
CA SER A 170 -11.90 2.29 12.94
C SER A 170 -11.66 0.99 13.73
N LEU A 171 -10.44 0.80 14.25
CA LEU A 171 -10.09 -0.31 15.13
C LEU A 171 -10.89 -0.25 16.43
N TRP A 172 -10.95 0.91 17.07
CA TRP A 172 -11.71 1.10 18.31
C TRP A 172 -13.20 0.82 18.12
N ALA A 173 -13.79 1.35 17.06
CA ALA A 173 -15.18 1.10 16.71
C ALA A 173 -15.44 -0.39 16.47
N SER A 174 -14.51 -1.07 15.79
CA SER A 174 -14.63 -2.50 15.51
C SER A 174 -14.47 -3.37 16.76
N VAL A 175 -13.53 -3.07 17.65
CA VAL A 175 -13.37 -3.77 18.94
C VAL A 175 -14.61 -3.55 19.81
N ARG A 176 -15.14 -2.33 19.86
CA ARG A 176 -16.36 -2.02 20.62
C ARG A 176 -17.57 -2.77 20.07
N TYR A 177 -17.70 -2.87 18.75
CA TYR A 177 -18.78 -3.61 18.10
C TYR A 177 -18.70 -5.10 18.41
N ASN A 178 -17.52 -5.72 18.30
CA ASN A 178 -17.31 -7.13 18.63
C ASN A 178 -17.55 -7.46 20.11
N LYS A 179 -17.20 -6.54 21.02
CA LYS A 179 -17.50 -6.68 22.45
C LYS A 179 -19.00 -6.61 22.75
N LYS A 180 -19.76 -5.82 21.99
CA LYS A 180 -21.21 -5.65 22.18
C LYS A 180 -22.05 -6.74 21.52
N HIS A 181 -21.62 -7.26 20.38
CA HIS A 181 -22.38 -8.23 19.58
C HIS A 181 -21.79 -9.65 19.62
N GLY A 182 -20.78 -9.89 20.47
CA GLY A 182 -20.17 -11.19 20.75
C GLY A 182 -19.98 -12.06 19.52
N VAL A 183 -18.83 -11.92 18.83
CA VAL A 183 -18.42 -12.67 17.61
C VAL A 183 -19.52 -13.61 17.11
N ALA A 184 -20.45 -13.07 16.32
CA ALA A 184 -21.49 -13.89 15.72
C ALA A 184 -20.77 -14.99 14.95
N LYS A 185 -20.80 -16.22 15.47
CA LYS A 185 -20.50 -17.41 14.68
C LYS A 185 -21.43 -17.28 13.48
N THR A 186 -20.86 -17.10 12.29
CA THR A 186 -21.60 -17.30 11.05
C THR A 186 -22.12 -18.73 11.13
N GLU A 187 -23.38 -18.89 11.53
CA GLU A 187 -24.07 -20.16 11.46
C GLU A 187 -24.04 -20.59 9.99
N LEU A 188 -23.57 -21.82 9.77
CA LEU A 188 -23.57 -22.44 8.44
C LEU A 188 -24.99 -22.40 7.86
N PRO A 189 -25.15 -22.26 6.54
CA PRO A 189 -26.46 -22.25 5.90
C PRO A 189 -27.28 -23.50 6.28
N PRO A 190 -28.59 -23.37 6.51
CA PRO A 190 -29.45 -24.45 7.02
C PRO A 190 -29.66 -25.65 6.07
N ASP A 191 -28.97 -25.71 4.93
CA ASP A 191 -29.22 -26.70 3.86
C ASP A 191 -28.18 -27.84 3.77
N MET A 192 -27.39 -28.06 4.83
CA MET A 192 -26.44 -29.19 4.90
C MET A 192 -26.75 -30.17 6.04
N ALA A 193 -27.81 -29.93 6.82
CA ALA A 193 -28.22 -30.80 7.92
C ALA A 193 -29.12 -31.98 7.50
N THR A 194 -29.54 -32.05 6.23
CA THR A 194 -30.51 -33.04 5.73
C THR A 194 -29.90 -34.16 4.89
N LEU A 195 -28.59 -34.16 4.64
CA LEU A 195 -27.92 -35.17 3.78
C LEU A 195 -27.15 -36.26 4.55
N THR A 196 -27.35 -36.39 5.86
CA THR A 196 -26.75 -37.47 6.67
C THR A 196 -27.77 -38.46 7.27
N GLU A 197 -29.04 -38.39 6.85
CA GLU A 197 -30.09 -39.35 7.25
C GLU A 197 -30.82 -40.00 6.06
N GLN A 198 -30.09 -40.36 5.00
CA GLN A 198 -30.51 -41.42 4.06
C GLN A 198 -29.34 -42.30 3.64
#